data_AF-A0A5K0XEB9-F1
#
_entry.id   AF-A0A5K0XEB9-F1
#
_cell.length_a   1.000
_cell.length_b   1.000
_cell.length_c   1.000
_cell.angle_alpha   90.00
_cell.angle_beta   90.00
_cell.angle_gamma   90.00
#
_symmetry.space_group_name_H-M   'P 1'
#
loop_
_entity.id
_entity.type
_entity.pdbx_description
1 polymer ?
#
loop_
_entity_poly.entity_id
_entity_poly.type
_entity_poly.pdbx_seq_one_letter_code
_entity_poly.pdbx_strand_id
1 'polypeptide(L)' 'AIPGVPKIRDGQNPATWMLEVTSASIEAQLNVDFAEIYANSSLY' A
#
# COMPACT_ATOMS: atom_id res chain seq x y z
N ALA A 1 2.63 -5.57 7.85
CA ALA A 1 1.95 -5.78 6.55
C ALA A 1 0.50 -5.38 6.72
N ILE A 2 -0.03 -4.54 5.84
CA ILE A 2 -1.40 -4.04 5.93
C ILE A 2 -2.36 -5.16 5.49
N PRO A 3 -3.33 -5.58 6.33
CA PRO A 3 -4.29 -6.62 5.96
C PRO A 3 -5.07 -6.23 4.71
N GLY A 4 -5.16 -7.13 3.73
CA GLY A 4 -5.88 -6.88 2.47
C GLY A 4 -5.03 -6.30 1.34
N VAL A 5 -3.80 -5.83 1.62
CA VAL A 5 -2.87 -5.42 0.57
C VAL A 5 -2.28 -6.67 -0.10
N PRO A 6 -2.38 -6.81 -1.43
CA PRO A 6 -1.74 -7.92 -2.14
C PRO A 6 -0.23 -7.83 -1.96
N LYS A 7 0.44 -8.97 -1.72
CA LYS A 7 1.90 -9.00 -1.62
C LYS A 7 2.54 -8.76 -3.00
N ILE A 8 3.72 -8.14 -3.02
CA ILE A 8 4.58 -8.11 -4.22
C ILE A 8 4.78 -9.56 -4.69
N ARG A 9 4.51 -9.81 -5.97
CA ARG A 9 4.75 -11.10 -6.62
C ARG A 9 6.21 -11.17 -7.06
N ASP A 10 6.80 -12.37 -7.03
CA ASP A 10 8.15 -12.58 -7.55
C ASP A 10 8.26 -12.15 -9.02
N GLY A 11 9.18 -11.22 -9.30
CA GLY A 11 9.36 -10.61 -10.63
C GLY A 11 8.48 -9.38 -10.92
N GLN A 12 7.60 -8.96 -10.02
CA GLN A 12 6.82 -7.73 -10.16
C GLN A 12 7.66 -6.50 -9.75
N ASN A 13 7.60 -5.45 -10.56
CA ASN A 13 8.29 -4.19 -10.27
C ASN A 13 7.68 -3.55 -8.99
N PRO A 14 8.48 -3.26 -7.95
CA PRO A 14 7.99 -2.64 -6.72
C PRO A 14 7.31 -1.29 -6.93
N ALA A 15 7.76 -0.51 -7.93
CA ALA A 15 7.15 0.78 -8.26
C ALA A 15 5.73 0.61 -8.82
N THR A 16 5.53 -0.39 -9.69
CA THR A 16 4.20 -0.72 -10.22
C THR A 16 3.29 -1.22 -9.11
N TRP A 17 3.80 -2.08 -8.23
CA TRP A 17 3.04 -2.54 -7.07
C TRP A 17 2.61 -1.41 -6.14
N MET A 18 3.52 -0.50 -5.78
CA MET A 18 3.19 0.67 -4.97
C MET A 18 2.12 1.53 -5.64
N LEU A 19 2.24 1.78 -6.95
CA LEU A 19 1.26 2.60 -7.68
C LEU A 19 -0.15 2.01 -7.67
N GLU A 20 -0.27 0.69 -7.79
CA GLU A 20 -1.56 0.00 -7.73
C GLU A 20 -2.13 0.01 -6.30
N VAL A 21 -1.28 -0.24 -5.30
CA VAL A 21 -1.69 -0.33 -3.90
C VAL A 21 -2.05 1.03 -3.31
N THR A 22 -1.33 2.11 -3.64
CA THR A 22 -1.64 3.48 -3.20
C THR A 22 -2.68 4.16 -4.10
N SER A 23 -3.40 3.40 -4.93
CA SER A 23 -4.48 3.98 -5.72
C SER A 23 -5.69 4.25 -4.83
N ALA A 24 -6.39 5.37 -5.09
CA ALA A 24 -7.58 5.77 -4.34
C ALA A 24 -8.67 4.68 -4.27
N SER A 25 -8.74 3.83 -5.31
CA SER A 25 -9.66 2.69 -5.35
C SER A 25 -9.34 1.65 -4.29
N ILE A 26 -8.06 1.31 -4.11
CA ILE A 26 -7.60 0.33 -3.12
C ILE A 26 -7.68 0.92 -1.70
N GLU A 27 -7.32 2.19 -1.54
CA GLU A 27 -7.48 2.94 -0.28
C GLU A 27 -8.93 2.97 0.19
N ALA A 28 -9.87 3.29 -0.70
CA ALA A 28 -11.30 3.29 -0.40
C ALA A 28 -11.82 1.87 -0.09
N GLN A 29 -11.34 0.85 -0.79
CA GLN A 29 -11.74 -0.54 -0.57
C GLN A 29 -11.25 -1.10 0.77
N LEU A 30 -10.02 -0.73 1.17
CA LEU A 30 -9.42 -1.13 2.42
C LEU A 30 -9.80 -0.19 3.57
N ASN A 31 -10.39 0.97 3.26
CA ASN A 31 -10.69 2.06 4.17
C ASN A 31 -9.43 2.47 4.97
N VAL A 32 -8.32 2.64 4.25
CA VAL A 32 -7.01 3.03 4.77
C VAL A 32 -6.44 4.18 3.96
N ASP A 33 -5.68 5.05 4.61
CA ASP A 33 -4.87 6.08 3.96
C ASP A 33 -3.39 5.70 4.10
N PHE A 34 -2.71 5.40 2.99
CA PHE A 34 -1.31 4.98 3.03
C PHE A 34 -0.37 6.10 3.46
N ALA A 35 -0.73 7.37 3.20
CA ALA A 35 0.07 8.51 3.62
C ALA A 35 0.03 8.68 5.14
N GLU A 36 -1.14 8.53 5.75
CA GLU A 36 -1.31 8.54 7.20
C GLU A 36 -0.59 7.34 7.85
N ILE A 37 -0.71 6.14 7.27
CA ILE A 37 0.01 4.96 7.78
C ILE A 37 1.53 5.14 7.68
N TYR A 38 2.03 5.70 6.58
CA TYR A 38 3.46 5.98 6.42
C TYR A 38 3.94 7.01 7.46
N ALA A 39 3.18 8.09 7.67
CA ALA A 39 3.48 9.13 8.65
C ALA A 39 3.44 8.64 10.10
N ASN A 40 2.55 7.69 10.42
CA ASN A 40 2.45 7.07 11.74
C ASN A 40 3.31 5.80 11.91
N SER A 41 3.99 5.34 10.85
CA SER A 41 4.87 4.18 10.96
C SER A 41 6.14 4.55 11.73
N SER A 42 6.70 3.58 12.46
CA SER A 42 7.90 3.70 13.31
C SER A 42 9.21 3.88 12.51
N LEU A 43 9.14 4.49 11.33
CA LEU A 43 10.26 4.97 10.53
C LEU A 43 10.69 6.40 10.94
N TYR A 44 9.96 7.01 11.89
CA TYR A 44 10.38 8.18 12.67
C TYR A 44 10.87 7.77 14.06
#